data_AF-A0AAW8R2T4-F1
#
_entry.id   AF-A0AAW8R2T4-F1
#
_cell.length_a   1.000
_cell.length_b   1.000
_cell.length_c   1.000
_cell.angle_alpha   90.00
_cell.angle_beta   90.00
_cell.angle_gamma   90.00
#
_symmetry.space_group_name_H-M   'P 1'
#
loop_
_entity.id
_entity.type
_entity.pdbx_description
1 polymer ?
#
loop_
_entity_poly.entity_id
_entity_poly.type
_entity_poly.pdbx_seq_one_letter_code
_entity_poly.pdbx_strand_id
1 'polypeptide(L)'
;MHLANLIRRDHRQWIESNPYEAFEKVKTMLAYGKQLLKYQHYHQALPYLSSAYETTQVIFNLVPRSPQLITTMTSNAIMLADAYKETSHYQASMWVLECTQDRLQADILKQHELCTKVVFFKHCADIVKQAIEELKAITLNSSFYGNVNKSDYHLH
;
A
#
# COMPACT_ATOMS: atom_id res chain seq x y z
N MET A 1 16.50 2.37 -1.16
CA MET A 1 16.41 0.89 -1.20
C MET A 1 15.19 0.54 -2.06
N HIS A 2 15.42 0.04 -3.27
CA HIS A 2 14.38 -0.21 -4.28
C HIS A 2 13.56 -1.47 -3.93
N LEU A 3 12.32 -1.31 -3.48
CA LEU A 3 11.32 -2.39 -3.46
C LEU A 3 10.52 -2.46 -4.77
N ALA A 4 10.99 -1.82 -5.85
CA ALA A 4 10.16 -1.57 -7.03
C ALA A 4 10.12 -2.71 -8.08
N ASN A 5 10.75 -3.87 -7.88
CA ASN A 5 10.75 -4.95 -8.88
C ASN A 5 10.99 -6.35 -8.27
N LEU A 6 10.09 -6.85 -7.41
CA LEU A 6 10.15 -8.25 -6.95
C LEU A 6 9.35 -9.20 -7.85
N ILE A 7 8.44 -8.70 -8.69
CA ILE A 7 7.85 -9.52 -9.77
C ILE A 7 8.93 -9.93 -10.78
N ARG A 8 9.27 -11.23 -10.79
CA ARG A 8 10.12 -11.84 -11.82
C ARG A 8 9.59 -11.49 -13.22
N ARG A 9 10.47 -11.26 -14.19
CA ARG A 9 10.09 -10.88 -15.58
C ARG A 9 9.03 -11.81 -16.18
N ASP A 10 9.17 -13.11 -15.99
CA ASP A 10 8.21 -14.10 -16.49
C ASP A 10 6.81 -13.94 -15.86
N HIS A 11 6.76 -13.57 -14.58
CA HIS A 11 5.50 -13.32 -13.89
C HIS A 11 4.85 -12.02 -14.39
N ARG A 12 5.64 -10.97 -14.67
CA ARG A 12 5.14 -9.74 -15.30
C ARG A 12 4.54 -10.00 -16.68
N GLN A 13 5.26 -10.72 -17.54
CA GLN A 13 4.79 -11.07 -18.88
C GLN A 13 3.49 -11.88 -18.82
N TRP A 14 3.38 -12.79 -17.86
CA TRP A 14 2.15 -13.55 -17.64
C TRP A 14 0.98 -12.65 -17.21
N ILE A 15 1.19 -11.68 -16.30
CA ILE A 15 0.17 -10.70 -15.89
C ILE A 15 -0.28 -9.85 -17.08
N GLU A 16 0.67 -9.39 -17.89
CA GLU A 16 0.38 -8.60 -19.10
C GLU A 16 -0.47 -9.37 -20.11
N SER A 17 -0.26 -10.68 -20.21
CA SER A 17 -1.03 -11.56 -21.08
C SER A 17 -2.38 -11.97 -20.49
N ASN A 18 -2.54 -11.95 -19.16
CA ASN A 18 -3.72 -12.48 -18.45
C ASN A 18 -4.18 -11.54 -17.30
N PRO A 19 -4.49 -10.26 -17.56
CA PRO A 19 -4.69 -9.27 -16.49
C PRO A 19 -5.93 -9.55 -15.61
N TYR A 20 -6.99 -10.14 -16.18
CA TYR A 20 -8.19 -10.50 -15.41
C TYR A 20 -7.97 -11.71 -14.51
N GLU A 21 -7.27 -12.74 -15.00
CA GLU A 21 -6.91 -13.90 -14.17
C GLU A 21 -5.93 -13.49 -13.06
N ALA A 22 -4.96 -12.63 -13.38
CA ALA A 22 -4.06 -12.05 -12.40
C ALA A 22 -4.84 -11.27 -11.32
N PHE A 23 -5.90 -10.56 -11.70
CA PHE A 23 -6.75 -9.86 -10.74
C PHE A 23 -7.52 -10.81 -9.82
N GLU A 24 -7.99 -11.96 -10.29
CA GLU A 24 -8.58 -12.97 -9.40
C GLU A 24 -7.55 -13.52 -8.41
N LYS A 25 -6.31 -13.79 -8.86
CA LYS A 25 -5.21 -14.22 -7.97
C LYS A 25 -4.89 -13.16 -6.90
N VAL A 26 -4.93 -11.88 -7.26
CA VAL A 26 -4.81 -10.77 -6.30
C VAL A 26 -5.86 -10.88 -5.18
N LYS A 27 -7.12 -11.12 -5.52
CA LYS A 27 -8.19 -11.26 -4.51
C LYS A 27 -7.93 -12.44 -3.58
N THR A 28 -7.47 -13.58 -4.11
CA THR A 28 -7.11 -14.76 -3.29
C THR A 28 -5.94 -14.45 -2.35
N MET A 29 -4.87 -13.82 -2.85
CA MET A 29 -3.73 -13.41 -2.03
C MET A 29 -4.14 -12.45 -0.92
N LEU A 30 -5.03 -11.49 -1.23
CA LEU A 30 -5.53 -10.54 -0.24
C LEU A 30 -6.42 -11.19 0.82
N ALA A 31 -7.28 -12.12 0.43
CA ALA A 31 -8.09 -12.88 1.39
C ALA A 31 -7.21 -13.64 2.39
N TYR A 32 -6.16 -14.30 1.90
CA TYR A 32 -5.21 -15.01 2.73
C TYR A 32 -4.36 -14.08 3.60
N GLY A 33 -3.82 -13.00 3.02
CA GLY A 33 -3.08 -11.97 3.75
C GLY A 33 -3.92 -11.34 4.86
N LYS A 34 -5.18 -11.01 4.59
CA LYS A 34 -6.14 -10.51 5.58
C LYS A 34 -6.38 -11.51 6.71
N GLN A 35 -6.48 -12.80 6.40
CA GLN A 35 -6.59 -13.84 7.42
C GLN A 35 -5.35 -13.86 8.32
N LEU A 36 -4.14 -13.77 7.77
CA LEU A 36 -2.91 -13.71 8.55
C LEU A 36 -2.84 -12.46 9.44
N LEU A 37 -3.26 -11.30 8.93
CA LEU A 37 -3.32 -10.06 9.72
C LEU A 37 -4.28 -10.19 10.91
N LYS A 38 -5.40 -10.91 10.77
CA LYS A 38 -6.34 -11.17 11.88
C LYS A 38 -5.66 -11.90 13.05
N TYR A 39 -4.68 -12.75 12.76
CA TYR A 39 -3.89 -13.48 13.76
C TYR A 39 -2.57 -12.78 14.11
N GLN A 40 -2.38 -11.51 13.69
CA GLN A 40 -1.15 -10.74 13.92
C GLN A 40 0.11 -11.39 13.32
N HIS A 41 -0.05 -12.26 12.31
CA HIS A 41 1.07 -12.90 11.62
C HIS A 41 1.65 -11.97 10.54
N TYR A 42 2.10 -10.78 10.94
CA TYR A 42 2.50 -9.70 10.02
C TYR A 42 3.62 -10.13 9.06
N HIS A 43 4.69 -10.74 9.58
CA HIS A 43 5.80 -11.23 8.76
C HIS A 43 5.36 -12.26 7.70
N GLN A 44 4.38 -13.10 8.02
CA GLN A 44 3.84 -14.09 7.07
C GLN A 44 2.91 -13.44 6.06
N ALA A 45 2.20 -12.37 6.44
CA ALA A 45 1.28 -11.64 5.55
C ALA A 45 2.02 -10.81 4.49
N LEU A 46 3.16 -10.22 4.85
CA LEU A 46 3.96 -9.34 3.99
C LEU A 46 4.20 -9.88 2.56
N PRO A 47 4.68 -11.12 2.32
CA PRO A 47 4.92 -11.60 0.97
C PRO A 47 3.64 -11.66 0.12
N TYR A 48 2.49 -12.01 0.70
CA TYR A 48 1.21 -12.07 -0.02
C TYR A 48 0.69 -10.68 -0.35
N LEU A 49 0.73 -9.77 0.62
CA LEU A 49 0.26 -8.40 0.45
C LEU A 49 1.15 -7.62 -0.53
N SER A 50 2.47 -7.79 -0.44
CA SER A 50 3.44 -7.15 -1.35
C SER A 50 3.25 -7.67 -2.78
N SER A 51 3.16 -8.99 -2.97
CA SER A 51 2.94 -9.59 -4.30
C SER A 51 1.61 -9.15 -4.90
N ALA A 52 0.54 -9.11 -4.09
CA ALA A 52 -0.75 -8.60 -4.51
C ALA A 52 -0.66 -7.11 -4.90
N TYR A 53 0.10 -6.31 -4.17
CA TYR A 53 0.20 -4.87 -4.40
C TYR A 53 0.94 -4.58 -5.70
N GLU A 54 2.11 -5.20 -5.91
CA GLU A 54 2.86 -5.11 -7.15
C GLU A 54 2.03 -5.61 -8.35
N THR A 55 1.33 -6.73 -8.21
CA THR A 55 0.48 -7.28 -9.28
C THR A 55 -0.66 -6.31 -9.61
N THR A 56 -1.29 -5.73 -8.60
CA THR A 56 -2.35 -4.73 -8.79
C THR A 56 -1.81 -3.49 -9.49
N GLN A 57 -0.61 -3.03 -9.14
CA GLN A 57 0.06 -1.89 -9.79
C GLN A 57 0.30 -2.13 -11.29
N VAL A 58 0.65 -3.36 -11.69
CA VAL A 58 0.78 -3.73 -13.10
C VAL A 58 -0.58 -3.74 -13.80
N ILE A 59 -1.57 -4.43 -13.22
CA ILE A 59 -2.94 -4.50 -13.77
C ILE A 59 -3.52 -3.09 -13.96
N PHE A 60 -3.27 -2.18 -13.02
CA PHE A 60 -3.71 -0.79 -13.08
C PHE A 60 -3.26 -0.05 -14.34
N ASN A 61 -2.13 -0.44 -14.92
CA ASN A 61 -1.64 0.12 -16.18
C ASN A 61 -2.27 -0.53 -17.42
N LEU A 62 -2.80 -1.74 -17.29
CA LEU A 62 -3.23 -2.58 -18.41
C LEU A 62 -4.73 -2.52 -18.67
N VAL A 63 -5.55 -2.38 -17.62
CA VAL A 63 -7.02 -2.44 -17.74
C VAL A 63 -7.68 -1.08 -17.46
N PRO A 64 -8.91 -0.86 -17.97
CA PRO A 64 -9.71 0.30 -17.60
C PRO A 64 -9.96 0.35 -16.09
N ARG A 65 -9.94 1.55 -15.53
CA ARG A 65 -10.10 1.76 -14.08
C ARG A 65 -11.54 1.43 -13.69
N SER A 66 -11.70 0.38 -12.90
CA SER A 66 -12.97 0.01 -12.29
C SER A 66 -12.96 0.38 -10.80
N PRO A 67 -14.13 0.66 -10.19
CA PRO A 67 -14.22 0.86 -8.75
C PRO A 67 -13.60 -0.29 -7.97
N GLN A 68 -13.83 -1.53 -8.41
CA GLN A 68 -13.30 -2.72 -7.73
C GLN A 68 -11.77 -2.81 -7.77
N LEU A 69 -11.13 -2.46 -8.91
CA LEU A 69 -9.68 -2.42 -9.00
C LEU A 69 -9.09 -1.37 -8.06
N ILE A 70 -9.72 -0.19 -8.00
CA ILE A 70 -9.27 0.91 -7.14
C ILE A 70 -9.44 0.56 -5.68
N THR A 71 -10.61 0.07 -5.26
CA THR A 71 -10.81 -0.42 -3.88
C THR A 71 -9.79 -1.46 -3.52
N THR A 72 -9.52 -2.41 -4.42
CA THR A 72 -8.57 -3.49 -4.18
C THR A 72 -7.16 -2.94 -4.00
N MET A 73 -6.73 -2.00 -4.84
CA MET A 73 -5.42 -1.34 -4.72
C MET A 73 -5.32 -0.55 -3.40
N THR A 74 -6.32 0.27 -3.09
CA THR A 74 -6.37 1.09 -1.88
C THR A 74 -6.36 0.23 -0.61
N SER A 75 -7.26 -0.74 -0.51
CA SER A 75 -7.31 -1.63 0.66
C SER A 75 -6.02 -2.45 0.82
N ASN A 76 -5.43 -2.91 -0.29
CA ASN A 76 -4.16 -3.61 -0.23
C ASN A 76 -3.02 -2.71 0.25
N ALA A 77 -2.93 -1.48 -0.27
CA ALA A 77 -1.93 -0.50 0.17
C ALA A 77 -1.99 -0.25 1.67
N ILE A 78 -3.20 -0.07 2.21
CA ILE A 78 -3.43 0.16 3.65
C ILE A 78 -3.00 -1.08 4.46
N MET A 79 -3.48 -2.28 4.09
CA MET A 79 -3.12 -3.52 4.78
C MET A 79 -1.60 -3.79 4.76
N LEU A 80 -0.95 -3.51 3.62
CA LEU A 80 0.49 -3.67 3.48
C LEU A 80 1.26 -2.64 4.30
N ALA A 81 0.82 -1.38 4.27
CA ALA A 81 1.43 -0.32 5.07
C ALA A 81 1.30 -0.61 6.57
N ASP A 82 0.15 -1.09 7.03
CA ASP A 82 -0.04 -1.54 8.41
C ASP A 82 0.87 -2.71 8.76
N ALA A 83 0.98 -3.73 7.90
CA ALA A 83 1.89 -4.85 8.14
C ALA A 83 3.37 -4.41 8.22
N TYR A 84 3.78 -3.44 7.40
CA TYR A 84 5.12 -2.85 7.49
C TYR A 84 5.32 -2.04 8.78
N LYS A 85 4.30 -1.26 9.19
CA LYS A 85 4.32 -0.51 10.44
C LYS A 85 4.50 -1.43 11.65
N GLU A 86 3.71 -2.51 11.74
CA GLU A 86 3.77 -3.49 12.83
C GLU A 86 5.09 -4.27 12.87
N THR A 87 5.82 -4.33 11.75
CA THR A 87 7.15 -4.95 11.67
C THR A 87 8.29 -3.92 11.72
N SER A 88 8.00 -2.68 12.14
CA SER A 88 8.97 -1.57 12.26
C SER A 88 9.62 -1.11 10.94
N HIS A 89 9.06 -1.45 9.79
CA HIS A 89 9.48 -1.00 8.46
C HIS A 89 8.77 0.29 8.04
N TYR A 90 8.85 1.33 8.87
CA TYR A 90 8.11 2.59 8.67
C TYR A 90 8.36 3.27 7.32
N GLN A 91 9.60 3.23 6.81
CA GLN A 91 9.93 3.78 5.49
C GLN A 91 9.20 3.06 4.35
N ALA A 92 9.10 1.72 4.44
CA ALA A 92 8.36 0.93 3.44
C ALA A 92 6.86 1.18 3.55
N SER A 93 6.34 1.30 4.77
CA SER A 93 4.94 1.67 5.05
C SER A 93 4.59 3.01 4.40
N MET A 94 5.40 4.05 4.64
CA MET A 94 5.21 5.38 4.06
C MET A 94 5.27 5.35 2.53
N TRP A 95 6.29 4.69 1.98
CA TRP A 95 6.49 4.61 0.54
C TRP A 95 5.30 3.98 -0.19
N VAL A 96 4.71 2.90 0.35
CA VAL A 96 3.52 2.25 -0.23
C VAL A 96 2.34 3.21 -0.27
N LEU A 97 2.11 3.96 0.82
CA LEU A 97 1.01 4.91 0.89
C LEU A 97 1.21 6.08 -0.07
N GLU A 98 2.39 6.70 -0.08
CA GLU A 98 2.73 7.81 -1.00
C GLU A 98 2.62 7.39 -2.47
N CYS A 99 3.17 6.22 -2.84
CA CYS A 99 3.05 5.71 -4.20
C CYS A 99 1.59 5.48 -4.62
N THR A 100 0.75 5.02 -3.69
CA THR A 100 -0.68 4.83 -3.94
C THR A 100 -1.39 6.18 -4.08
N GLN A 101 -1.06 7.14 -3.22
CA GLN A 101 -1.62 8.49 -3.25
C GLN A 101 -1.31 9.19 -4.57
N ASP A 102 -0.05 9.21 -4.98
CA ASP A 102 0.40 9.86 -6.21
C ASP A 102 -0.31 9.29 -7.44
N ARG A 103 -0.49 7.96 -7.45
CA ARG A 103 -1.15 7.26 -8.54
C ARG A 103 -2.65 7.57 -8.60
N LEU A 104 -3.35 7.58 -7.47
CA LEU A 104 -4.75 7.97 -7.41
C LEU A 104 -4.94 9.43 -7.82
N GLN A 105 -4.07 10.33 -7.37
CA GLN A 105 -4.11 11.74 -7.71
C GLN A 105 -3.87 11.97 -9.20
N ALA A 106 -2.90 11.28 -9.80
CA ALA A 106 -2.63 11.36 -11.23
C ALA A 106 -3.83 10.90 -12.07
N ASP A 107 -4.55 9.87 -11.62
CA ASP A 107 -5.75 9.40 -12.32
C ASP A 107 -6.95 10.33 -12.12
N ILE A 108 -7.11 10.94 -10.94
CA ILE A 108 -8.14 11.99 -10.70
C ILE A 108 -7.93 13.16 -11.67
N LEU A 109 -6.70 13.61 -11.87
CA LEU A 109 -6.39 14.72 -12.77
C LEU A 109 -6.66 14.39 -14.24
N LYS A 110 -6.54 13.12 -14.64
CA LYS A 110 -6.81 12.67 -16.02
C LYS A 110 -8.29 12.46 -16.33
N GLN A 111 -9.11 12.22 -15.30
CA GLN A 111 -10.55 11.98 -15.46
C GLN A 111 -11.28 13.32 -15.60
N HIS A 112 -11.34 13.85 -16.82
CA HIS A 112 -11.85 15.21 -17.05
C HIS A 112 -13.39 15.34 -17.08
N GLU A 113 -14.19 14.26 -17.10
CA GLU A 113 -15.61 14.40 -17.52
C GLU A 113 -16.67 13.52 -16.81
N LEU A 114 -16.33 12.73 -15.78
CA LEU A 114 -17.30 11.85 -15.11
C LEU A 114 -17.34 12.07 -13.58
N CYS A 115 -18.21 12.99 -13.15
CA CYS A 115 -18.35 13.42 -11.75
C CYS A 115 -18.44 12.27 -10.73
N THR A 116 -19.18 11.18 -11.02
CA THR A 116 -19.38 10.08 -10.07
C THR A 116 -18.14 9.21 -9.87
N LYS A 117 -17.37 8.94 -10.93
CA LYS A 117 -16.11 8.17 -10.81
C LYS A 117 -15.05 9.00 -10.07
N VAL A 118 -14.99 10.30 -10.34
CA VAL A 118 -14.03 11.19 -9.67
C VAL A 118 -14.29 11.27 -8.16
N VAL A 119 -15.56 11.33 -7.73
CA VAL A 119 -15.90 11.31 -6.29
C VAL A 119 -15.42 10.02 -5.61
N PHE A 120 -15.60 8.88 -6.27
CA PHE A 120 -15.11 7.60 -5.75
C PHE A 120 -13.58 7.57 -5.61
N PHE A 121 -12.85 8.07 -6.62
CA PHE A 121 -11.39 8.07 -6.61
C PHE A 121 -10.86 9.03 -5.55
N LYS A 122 -11.51 10.19 -5.39
CA LYS A 122 -11.22 11.15 -4.32
C LYS A 122 -11.41 10.52 -2.94
N HIS A 123 -12.52 9.81 -2.73
CA HIS A 123 -12.73 9.10 -1.48
C HIS A 123 -11.61 8.11 -1.17
N CYS A 124 -11.18 7.31 -2.15
CA CYS A 124 -10.04 6.40 -1.97
C CYS A 124 -8.73 7.14 -1.69
N ALA A 125 -8.48 8.26 -2.36
CA ALA A 125 -7.30 9.10 -2.13
C ALA A 125 -7.32 9.75 -0.74
N ASP A 126 -8.48 10.20 -0.26
CA ASP A 126 -8.62 10.80 1.07
C ASP A 126 -8.33 9.78 2.18
N ILE A 127 -8.75 8.52 2.02
CA ILE A 127 -8.42 7.45 2.96
C ILE A 127 -6.90 7.21 3.00
N VAL A 128 -6.23 7.14 1.84
CA VAL A 128 -4.78 6.95 1.79
C VAL A 128 -4.05 8.14 2.41
N LYS A 129 -4.50 9.37 2.12
CA LYS A 129 -3.98 10.59 2.73
C LYS A 129 -4.12 10.57 4.25
N GLN A 130 -5.27 10.13 4.78
CA GLN A 130 -5.46 10.00 6.21
C GLN A 130 -4.46 9.00 6.82
N ALA A 131 -4.26 7.84 6.20
CA ALA A 131 -3.30 6.84 6.65
C ALA A 131 -1.85 7.39 6.66
N ILE A 132 -1.48 8.23 5.68
CA ILE A 132 -0.18 8.91 5.63
C ILE A 132 0.00 9.83 6.85
N GLU A 133 -1.00 10.66 7.14
CA GLU A 133 -0.92 11.60 8.26
C GLU A 133 -0.87 10.90 9.62
N GLU A 134 -1.62 9.80 9.79
CA GLU A 134 -1.55 8.94 10.97
C GLU A 134 -0.14 8.35 11.16
N LEU A 135 0.47 7.85 10.08
CA LEU A 135 1.82 7.30 10.11
C LEU A 135 2.89 8.36 10.41
N LYS A 136 2.75 9.58 9.88
CA LYS A 136 3.62 10.72 10.19
C LYS A 136 3.53 11.10 11.67
N ALA A 137 2.33 11.16 12.23
CA ALA A 137 2.15 11.47 13.65
C ALA A 137 2.86 10.44 14.55
N ILE A 138 2.78 9.15 14.23
CA ILE A 138 3.45 8.08 14.97
C ILE A 138 4.98 8.23 14.90
N THR A 139 5.53 8.46 13.70
CA THR A 139 6.98 8.56 13.49
C THR A 139 7.59 9.82 14.11
N LEU A 140 6.85 10.93 14.13
CA LEU A 140 7.26 12.15 14.84
C LEU A 140 7.25 11.94 16.36
N ASN A 141 6.22 11.30 16.90
CA ASN A 141 6.13 11.02 18.33
C ASN A 141 7.20 10.04 18.80
N SER A 142 7.52 8.99 18.03
CA SER A 142 8.60 8.06 18.39
C SER A 142 9.98 8.73 18.40
N SER A 143 10.21 9.70 17.51
CA SER A 143 11.44 10.51 17.52
C SER A 143 11.54 11.45 18.73
N PHE A 144 10.40 11.91 19.26
CA PHE A 144 10.34 12.81 20.41
C PHE A 144 10.66 12.06 21.72
N TYR A 145 10.13 10.84 21.90
CA TYR A 145 10.43 10.02 23.09
C TYR A 145 11.83 9.38 23.07
N GLY A 146 12.47 9.24 21.90
CA GLY A 146 13.84 8.72 21.77
C GLY A 146 14.95 9.67 22.23
N ASN A 147 14.66 10.97 22.37
CA ASN A 147 15.63 11.99 22.81
C ASN A 147 15.59 12.32 24.31
N VAL A 148 14.59 11.82 25.06
CA VAL A 148 14.48 12.12 26.51
C VAL A 148 15.38 11.21 27.37
N ASN A 149 15.89 10.11 26.83
CA ASN A 149 16.70 9.14 27.59
C ASN A 149 18.23 9.27 27.40
N LYS A 150 18.74 10.38 26.83
CA LYS A 150 20.19 10.56 26.60
C LYS A 150 20.87 11.66 27.41
N SER A 151 20.18 12.32 28.35
CA SER A 151 20.77 13.42 29.14
C SER A 151 21.02 13.15 30.64
N ASP A 152 20.67 11.99 31.19
CA ASP A 152 20.77 11.76 32.65
C ASP A 152 21.77 10.67 33.09
N TYR A 153 22.89 10.51 32.39
CA TYR A 153 24.03 9.73 32.93
C TYR A 153 25.37 10.38 32.63
N HIS A 154 25.66 11.50 33.30
CA HIS A 154 27.03 11.90 33.65
C HIS A 154 27.04 12.63 35.00
N LEU A 155 26.87 11.84 36.06
CA LEU A 155 27.43 12.14 37.38
C LEU A 155 28.41 11.00 37.67
N HIS A 156 29.70 11.28 37.56
CA HIS A 156 30.78 10.83 38.45
C HIS A 156 32.10 11.48 38.03
#